data_AF-A0A653XCW9-F1
#
_entry.id   AF-A0A653XCW9-F1
#
_cell.length_a   1.000
_cell.length_b   1.000
_cell.length_c   1.000
_cell.angle_alpha   90.00
_cell.angle_beta   90.00
_cell.angle_gamma   90.00
#
_symmetry.space_group_name_H-M   'P 1'
#
loop_
_entity.id
_entity.type
_entity.pdbx_description
1 polymer ?
#
loop_
_entity_poly.entity_id
_entity_poly.type
_entity_poly.pdbx_seq_one_letter_code
_entity_poly.pdbx_strand_id
1 'polypeptide(L)'
;MAIEITELQKNELLENFIQHPEFYNPKEFASVRAVIIENYYDDYEILGKISSSNKTRSLLSSSSLWNKIIKAVEEQRFEFRSDEIITDIFFILEQVEKHEDRFITAEVRTASLGFLTYVFGLVDKQVANTGKTNDFVKELNVLFCFFKKVVDGLKIEQVEQTRYQGMFKKVQQMFLFSNNKNASTWFKFYFHFHDKKLSNNNLETGIKTTIATYFKVTNNAKVLKDNIEEIKPVEEFIALEANYENEIYSRAKSDTKYFNEFYEFFNDGKKQSLLESWIPKSADEFKEVLKSSDSDIPNKLKLGNRILQKTKTLSNINEREGFYDSFFVLDLSKDEISQTDFSGQIINIVCSTDVNLHQLGIKQYLENGKYVVTQDLKNKAVPFLFSIITNLNAYHKQFENILNLKIGIYKRQFDKEICDTSNSVEYISNYLIQSGNYNFYTTVISKLLDYTISIINERFITNINNQPKYLEMLKHIDNQSNKNKLPENVLDKLKSLISSGV
;
A
#
# COMPACT_ATOMS: atom_id res chain seq x y z
N MET A 1 58.58 -30.84 -40.11
CA MET A 1 57.32 -31.41 -40.61
C MET A 1 56.34 -31.38 -39.46
N ALA A 2 55.30 -30.54 -39.52
CA ALA A 2 54.20 -30.66 -38.59
C ALA A 2 53.47 -31.97 -38.96
N ILE A 3 53.37 -32.90 -38.01
CA ILE A 3 52.60 -34.13 -38.21
C ILE A 3 51.13 -33.69 -38.17
N GLU A 4 50.43 -33.80 -39.30
CA GLU A 4 48.97 -33.64 -39.32
C GLU A 4 48.35 -34.86 -38.62
N ILE A 5 47.66 -34.59 -37.51
CA ILE A 5 46.95 -35.59 -36.72
C ILE A 5 45.49 -35.59 -37.20
N THR A 6 44.96 -36.77 -37.55
CA THR A 6 43.56 -36.91 -37.99
C THR A 6 42.57 -36.64 -36.85
N GLU A 7 41.31 -36.30 -37.17
CA GLU A 7 40.24 -36.13 -36.15
C GLU A 7 40.05 -37.36 -35.26
N LEU A 8 40.16 -38.55 -35.82
CA LEU A 8 40.07 -39.79 -35.05
C LEU A 8 41.19 -39.89 -34.00
N GLN A 9 42.44 -39.62 -34.41
CA GLN A 9 43.60 -39.65 -33.53
C GLN A 9 43.55 -38.53 -32.48
N LYS A 10 43.01 -37.36 -32.82
CA LYS A 10 42.77 -36.26 -31.87
C LYS A 10 41.78 -36.68 -30.79
N ASN A 11 40.68 -37.33 -31.18
CA ASN A 11 39.68 -37.90 -30.27
C ASN A 11 40.28 -38.97 -29.36
N GLU A 12 41.08 -39.89 -29.90
CA GLU A 12 41.78 -40.92 -29.12
C GLU A 12 42.74 -40.31 -28.08
N LEU A 13 43.50 -39.28 -28.47
CA LEU A 13 44.42 -38.57 -27.56
C LEU A 13 43.67 -37.85 -26.43
N LEU A 14 42.54 -37.20 -26.75
CA LEU A 14 41.71 -36.55 -25.76
C LEU A 14 41.09 -37.55 -24.77
N GLU A 15 40.54 -38.65 -25.27
CA GLU A 15 39.96 -39.70 -24.42
C GLU A 15 41.02 -40.33 -23.52
N ASN A 16 42.21 -40.58 -24.03
CA ASN A 16 43.33 -41.08 -23.23
C ASN A 16 43.70 -40.09 -22.12
N PHE A 17 43.79 -38.79 -22.44
CA PHE A 17 44.04 -37.74 -21.46
C PHE A 17 42.97 -37.68 -20.37
N ILE A 18 41.69 -37.88 -20.72
CA ILE A 18 40.56 -37.88 -19.78
C ILE A 18 40.58 -39.12 -18.87
N GLN A 19 40.88 -40.29 -19.44
CA GLN A 19 40.83 -41.57 -18.75
C GLN A 19 42.02 -41.79 -17.83
N HIS A 20 43.20 -41.24 -18.17
CA HIS A 20 44.45 -41.48 -17.46
C HIS A 20 45.18 -40.19 -17.01
N PRO A 21 44.52 -39.31 -16.24
CA PRO A 21 45.13 -38.06 -15.77
C PRO A 21 46.39 -38.27 -14.91
N GLU A 22 46.49 -39.41 -14.23
CA GLU A 22 47.62 -39.80 -13.38
C GLU A 22 48.93 -40.03 -14.14
N PHE A 23 48.87 -40.23 -15.46
CA PHE A 23 50.07 -40.42 -16.29
C PHE A 23 50.83 -39.12 -16.56
N TYR A 24 50.25 -37.97 -16.22
CA TYR A 24 50.85 -36.66 -16.46
C TYR A 24 51.27 -36.02 -15.14
N ASN A 25 52.54 -35.62 -15.05
CA ASN A 25 52.95 -34.82 -13.89
C ASN A 25 52.29 -33.42 -13.95
N PRO A 26 52.10 -32.72 -12.83
CA PRO A 26 51.41 -31.43 -12.81
C PRO A 26 52.02 -30.34 -13.71
N LYS A 27 53.33 -30.42 -14.01
CA LYS A 27 54.02 -29.46 -14.89
C LYS A 27 53.78 -29.76 -16.36
N GLU A 28 53.76 -31.04 -16.74
CA GLU A 28 53.47 -31.53 -18.10
C GLU A 28 51.99 -31.42 -18.42
N PHE A 29 51.13 -31.58 -17.42
CA PHE A 29 49.68 -31.50 -17.54
C PHE A 29 49.24 -30.21 -18.23
N ALA A 30 49.85 -29.07 -17.88
CA ALA A 30 49.55 -27.78 -18.50
C ALA A 30 49.92 -27.74 -19.98
N SER A 31 51.09 -28.29 -20.36
CA SER A 31 51.57 -28.33 -21.75
C SER A 31 50.77 -29.31 -22.60
N VAL A 32 50.44 -30.48 -22.07
CA VAL A 32 49.64 -31.51 -22.76
C VAL A 32 48.23 -31.00 -23.00
N ARG A 33 47.61 -30.36 -22.00
CA ARG A 33 46.32 -29.68 -22.16
C ARG A 33 46.38 -28.60 -23.23
N ALA A 34 47.42 -27.75 -23.23
CA ALA A 34 47.56 -26.72 -24.25
C ALA A 34 47.65 -27.28 -25.67
N VAL A 35 48.36 -28.39 -25.85
CA VAL A 35 48.44 -29.05 -27.17
C VAL A 35 47.08 -29.67 -27.52
N ILE A 36 46.59 -30.63 -26.75
CA ILE A 36 45.45 -31.47 -27.15
C ILE A 36 44.13 -30.71 -27.15
N ILE A 37 43.91 -29.84 -26.16
CA ILE A 37 42.60 -29.23 -25.88
C ILE A 37 42.52 -27.83 -26.48
N GLU A 38 43.59 -27.04 -26.38
CA GLU A 38 43.56 -25.64 -26.86
C GLU A 38 43.82 -25.55 -28.36
N ASN A 39 44.69 -26.39 -28.93
CA ASN A 39 45.14 -26.22 -30.33
C ASN A 39 44.52 -27.18 -31.37
N TYR A 40 44.00 -28.34 -30.97
CA TYR A 40 43.68 -29.40 -31.93
C TYR A 40 42.22 -29.84 -32.03
N TYR A 41 41.32 -29.29 -31.22
CA TYR A 41 39.97 -29.84 -31.07
C TYR A 41 38.83 -28.92 -31.52
N ASP A 42 37.70 -29.55 -31.84
CA ASP A 42 36.40 -28.91 -32.07
C ASP A 42 35.89 -28.25 -30.78
N ASP A 43 35.64 -26.95 -30.82
CA ASP A 43 35.30 -26.19 -29.63
C ASP A 43 33.93 -26.61 -29.03
N TYR A 44 33.02 -27.23 -29.77
CA TYR A 44 31.77 -27.78 -29.23
C TYR A 44 31.93 -29.12 -28.55
N GLU A 45 32.72 -30.01 -29.16
CA GLU A 45 32.93 -31.33 -28.60
C GLU A 45 33.67 -31.23 -27.26
N ILE A 46 34.62 -30.28 -27.13
CA ILE A 46 35.30 -30.01 -25.84
C ILE A 46 34.31 -29.48 -24.79
N LEU A 47 33.39 -28.59 -25.19
CA LEU A 47 32.34 -28.07 -24.30
C LEU A 47 31.41 -29.20 -23.84
N GLY A 48 31.07 -30.13 -24.74
CA GLY A 48 30.35 -31.35 -24.42
C GLY A 48 31.06 -32.17 -23.34
N LYS A 49 32.36 -32.42 -23.48
CA LYS A 49 33.15 -33.18 -22.49
C LYS A 49 33.28 -32.43 -21.16
N ILE A 50 33.50 -31.11 -21.19
CA ILE A 50 33.53 -30.25 -20.01
C ILE A 50 32.19 -30.28 -19.23
N SER A 51 31.07 -30.31 -19.95
CA SER A 51 29.74 -30.30 -19.33
C SER A 51 29.39 -31.63 -18.61
N SER A 52 30.03 -32.74 -18.98
CA SER A 52 29.67 -34.08 -18.51
C SER A 52 29.93 -34.34 -17.02
N SER A 53 30.96 -33.75 -16.41
CA SER A 53 31.26 -33.97 -14.97
C SER A 53 32.18 -32.90 -14.38
N ASN A 54 32.20 -32.77 -13.05
CA ASN A 54 33.17 -31.91 -12.36
C ASN A 54 34.62 -32.36 -12.60
N LYS A 55 34.86 -33.67 -12.75
CA LYS A 55 36.20 -34.24 -13.00
C LYS A 55 36.73 -33.77 -14.36
N THR A 56 35.96 -33.98 -15.42
CA THR A 56 36.33 -33.55 -16.77
C THR A 56 36.40 -32.03 -16.88
N ARG A 57 35.52 -31.29 -16.18
CA ARG A 57 35.61 -29.83 -16.09
C ARG A 57 36.94 -29.37 -15.52
N SER A 58 37.34 -29.87 -14.35
CA SER A 58 38.61 -29.48 -13.72
C SER A 58 39.83 -29.88 -14.56
N LEU A 59 39.72 -30.97 -15.31
CA LEU A 59 40.80 -31.49 -16.14
C LEU A 59 41.03 -30.65 -17.39
N LEU A 60 39.94 -30.37 -18.12
CA LEU A 60 39.99 -29.83 -19.48
C LEU A 60 40.00 -28.30 -19.51
N SER A 61 39.47 -27.65 -18.48
CA SER A 61 39.35 -26.18 -18.48
C SER A 61 40.69 -25.48 -18.26
N SER A 62 40.90 -24.38 -18.98
CA SER A 62 42.00 -23.46 -18.75
C SER A 62 41.59 -22.03 -19.15
N SER A 63 42.30 -21.02 -18.65
CA SER A 63 42.07 -19.63 -19.07
C SER A 63 42.35 -19.42 -20.55
N SER A 64 43.33 -20.15 -21.10
CA SER A 64 43.69 -20.08 -22.52
C SER A 64 42.58 -20.66 -23.41
N LEU A 65 42.02 -21.83 -23.03
CA LEU A 65 40.88 -22.43 -23.72
C LEU A 65 39.68 -21.47 -23.77
N TRP A 66 39.33 -20.88 -22.62
CA TRP A 66 38.20 -19.94 -22.57
C TRP A 66 38.45 -18.68 -23.38
N ASN A 67 39.66 -18.12 -23.31
CA ASN A 67 40.03 -16.98 -24.14
C ASN A 67 39.92 -17.31 -25.64
N LYS A 68 40.33 -18.52 -26.05
CA LYS A 68 40.19 -19.00 -27.43
C LYS A 68 38.72 -19.09 -27.83
N ILE A 69 37.89 -19.78 -27.06
CA ILE A 69 36.45 -19.96 -27.37
C ILE A 69 35.75 -18.60 -27.45
N ILE A 70 35.96 -17.73 -26.46
CA ILE A 70 35.34 -16.40 -26.40
C ILE A 70 35.72 -15.56 -27.62
N LYS A 71 37.00 -15.55 -28.01
CA LYS A 71 37.47 -14.84 -29.20
C LYS A 71 36.95 -15.46 -30.49
N ALA A 72 36.90 -16.79 -30.59
CA ALA A 72 36.37 -17.47 -31.76
C ALA A 72 34.91 -17.09 -32.00
N VAL A 73 34.11 -17.01 -30.94
CA VAL A 73 32.72 -16.54 -31.02
C VAL A 73 32.63 -15.06 -31.40
N GLU A 74 33.40 -14.19 -30.72
CA GLU A 74 33.42 -12.74 -31.01
C GLU A 74 33.78 -12.47 -32.49
N GLU A 75 34.75 -13.19 -33.01
CA GLU A 75 35.25 -13.04 -34.39
C GLU A 75 34.44 -13.84 -35.42
N GLN A 76 33.34 -14.48 -35.01
CA GLN A 76 32.45 -15.26 -35.88
C GLN A 76 33.16 -16.43 -36.60
N ARG A 77 34.19 -16.99 -35.97
CA ARG A 77 34.94 -18.16 -36.45
C ARG A 77 34.48 -19.47 -35.81
N PHE A 78 33.58 -19.39 -34.84
CA PHE A 78 33.05 -20.52 -34.10
C PHE A 78 31.93 -21.21 -34.87
N GLU A 79 32.03 -22.52 -35.07
CA GLU A 79 31.05 -23.31 -35.84
C GLU A 79 29.86 -23.70 -34.95
N PHE A 80 28.70 -23.06 -35.16
CA PHE A 80 27.47 -23.35 -34.42
C PHE A 80 26.76 -24.61 -34.93
N ARG A 81 26.18 -25.40 -34.02
CA ARG A 81 25.46 -26.65 -34.34
C ARG A 81 23.99 -26.40 -34.65
N SER A 82 23.42 -25.37 -34.05
CA SER A 82 22.01 -25.00 -34.17
C SER A 82 21.82 -23.87 -35.18
N ASP A 83 20.76 -23.94 -35.98
CA ASP A 83 20.28 -22.79 -36.78
C ASP A 83 19.90 -21.61 -35.87
N GLU A 84 19.50 -21.90 -34.63
CA GLU A 84 19.32 -20.91 -33.56
C GLU A 84 20.62 -20.73 -32.77
N ILE A 85 21.51 -19.89 -33.29
CA ILE A 85 22.81 -19.52 -32.69
C ILE A 85 22.69 -19.18 -31.19
N ILE A 86 21.58 -18.57 -30.76
CA ILE A 86 21.40 -18.12 -29.37
C ILE A 86 21.36 -19.28 -28.36
N THR A 87 20.78 -20.42 -28.71
CA THR A 87 20.68 -21.60 -27.84
C THR A 87 22.07 -22.14 -27.50
N ASP A 88 22.90 -22.18 -28.54
CA ASP A 88 24.28 -22.59 -28.52
C ASP A 88 25.15 -21.61 -27.70
N ILE A 89 24.90 -20.31 -27.81
CA ILE A 89 25.52 -19.27 -26.96
C ILE A 89 25.16 -19.47 -25.48
N PHE A 90 23.89 -19.76 -25.16
CA PHE A 90 23.49 -20.00 -23.78
C PHE A 90 24.11 -21.26 -23.21
N PHE A 91 24.30 -22.31 -24.01
CA PHE A 91 25.05 -23.49 -23.62
C PHE A 91 26.51 -23.16 -23.27
N ILE A 92 27.18 -22.32 -24.08
CA ILE A 92 28.54 -21.84 -23.79
C ILE A 92 28.56 -21.06 -22.48
N LEU A 93 27.65 -20.09 -22.30
CA LEU A 93 27.56 -19.28 -21.08
C LEU A 93 27.33 -20.14 -19.83
N GLU A 94 26.47 -21.14 -19.92
CA GLU A 94 26.20 -22.08 -18.84
C GLU A 94 27.45 -22.86 -18.47
N GLN A 95 28.24 -23.29 -19.46
CA GLN A 95 29.51 -23.95 -19.17
C GLN A 95 30.45 -22.98 -18.46
N VAL A 96 30.69 -21.79 -19.03
CA VAL A 96 31.56 -20.75 -18.45
C VAL A 96 31.18 -20.44 -16.99
N GLU A 97 29.89 -20.36 -16.71
CA GLU A 97 29.34 -20.06 -15.38
C GLU A 97 29.71 -21.15 -14.35
N LYS A 98 29.64 -22.43 -14.72
CA LYS A 98 29.92 -23.60 -13.88
C LYS A 98 31.41 -23.79 -13.50
N HIS A 99 32.30 -22.92 -13.95
CA HIS A 99 33.73 -23.01 -13.63
C HIS A 99 34.11 -22.33 -12.32
N GLU A 100 35.20 -22.81 -11.73
CA GLU A 100 35.87 -22.15 -10.61
C GLU A 100 36.46 -20.81 -11.05
N ASP A 101 36.28 -19.76 -10.24
CA ASP A 101 36.73 -18.38 -10.48
C ASP A 101 38.23 -18.28 -10.85
N ARG A 102 39.04 -19.27 -10.46
CA ARG A 102 40.47 -19.39 -10.78
C ARG A 102 40.77 -19.37 -12.28
N PHE A 103 39.82 -19.73 -13.15
CA PHE A 103 40.04 -19.79 -14.60
C PHE A 103 39.61 -18.52 -15.35
N ILE A 104 38.84 -17.64 -14.72
CA ILE A 104 38.41 -16.35 -15.28
C ILE A 104 39.42 -15.27 -14.89
N THR A 105 40.58 -15.28 -15.56
CA THR A 105 41.67 -14.30 -15.35
C THR A 105 41.31 -12.92 -15.90
N ALA A 106 42.14 -11.90 -15.60
CA ALA A 106 41.96 -10.56 -16.15
C ALA A 106 41.90 -10.55 -17.68
N GLU A 107 42.76 -11.33 -18.36
CA GLU A 107 42.75 -11.46 -19.82
C GLU A 107 41.42 -12.03 -20.35
N VAL A 108 40.90 -13.08 -19.71
CA VAL A 108 39.61 -13.68 -20.09
C VAL A 108 38.47 -12.67 -19.89
N ARG A 109 38.48 -11.92 -18.79
CA ARG A 109 37.47 -10.86 -18.54
C ARG A 109 37.52 -9.77 -19.60
N THR A 110 38.71 -9.34 -20.01
CA THR A 110 38.87 -8.33 -21.07
C THR A 110 38.34 -8.85 -22.41
N ALA A 111 38.70 -10.07 -22.81
CA ALA A 111 38.15 -10.70 -24.01
C ALA A 111 36.61 -10.86 -23.92
N SER A 112 36.10 -11.14 -22.72
CA SER A 112 34.66 -11.31 -22.48
C SER A 112 33.84 -10.04 -22.72
N LEU A 113 34.43 -8.84 -22.72
CA LEU A 113 33.68 -7.60 -23.02
C LEU A 113 33.18 -7.55 -24.47
N GLY A 114 34.03 -7.94 -25.41
CA GLY A 114 33.67 -8.02 -26.83
C GLY A 114 32.62 -9.10 -27.05
N PHE A 115 32.84 -10.27 -26.47
CA PHE A 115 31.88 -11.37 -26.48
C PHE A 115 30.52 -11.00 -25.87
N LEU A 116 30.48 -10.36 -24.69
CA LEU A 116 29.21 -9.92 -24.08
C LEU A 116 28.48 -8.91 -24.98
N THR A 117 29.20 -8.02 -25.65
CA THR A 117 28.60 -7.07 -26.61
C THR A 117 27.97 -7.81 -27.78
N TYR A 118 28.65 -8.84 -28.31
CA TYR A 118 28.12 -9.72 -29.36
C TYR A 118 26.88 -10.49 -28.89
N VAL A 119 26.96 -11.13 -27.72
CA VAL A 119 25.85 -11.88 -27.10
C VAL A 119 24.64 -10.98 -26.88
N PHE A 120 24.81 -9.79 -26.31
CA PHE A 120 23.70 -8.85 -26.16
C PHE A 120 23.11 -8.44 -27.50
N GLY A 121 23.90 -8.34 -28.57
CA GLY A 121 23.39 -8.11 -29.92
C GLY A 121 22.51 -9.26 -30.44
N LEU A 122 22.87 -10.51 -30.16
CA LEU A 122 22.06 -11.68 -30.49
C LEU A 122 20.78 -11.74 -29.65
N VAL A 123 20.89 -11.52 -28.34
CA VAL A 123 19.75 -11.53 -27.41
C VAL A 123 18.76 -10.43 -27.78
N ASP A 124 19.24 -9.23 -28.08
CA ASP A 124 18.43 -8.11 -28.58
C ASP A 124 17.64 -8.51 -29.84
N LYS A 125 18.32 -9.07 -30.84
CA LYS A 125 17.73 -9.47 -32.13
C LYS A 125 16.77 -10.66 -32.03
N GLN A 126 17.11 -11.69 -31.26
CA GLN A 126 16.42 -12.99 -31.29
C GLN A 126 15.46 -13.21 -30.12
N VAL A 127 15.64 -12.49 -29.00
CA VAL A 127 14.87 -12.67 -27.76
C VAL A 127 14.09 -11.41 -27.38
N ALA A 128 14.77 -10.27 -27.20
CA ALA A 128 14.14 -9.07 -26.66
C ALA A 128 13.15 -8.43 -27.66
N ASN A 129 13.60 -8.18 -28.90
CA ASN A 129 12.78 -7.53 -29.93
C ASN A 129 11.70 -8.45 -30.52
N THR A 130 11.83 -9.77 -30.34
CA THR A 130 10.85 -10.77 -30.79
C THR A 130 9.81 -11.10 -29.71
N GLY A 131 9.94 -10.53 -28.50
CA GLY A 131 9.01 -10.76 -27.40
C GLY A 131 9.15 -12.11 -26.71
N LYS A 132 10.26 -12.84 -26.92
CA LYS A 132 10.53 -14.16 -26.34
C LYS A 132 11.23 -14.11 -24.98
N THR A 133 11.36 -12.94 -24.35
CA THR A 133 12.07 -12.78 -23.06
C THR A 133 11.61 -13.76 -21.98
N ASN A 134 10.30 -14.04 -21.90
CA ASN A 134 9.74 -14.96 -20.91
C ASN A 134 10.09 -16.44 -21.18
N ASP A 135 10.41 -16.79 -22.44
CA ASP A 135 10.79 -18.14 -22.82
C ASP A 135 12.23 -18.46 -22.40
N PHE A 136 13.06 -17.43 -22.20
CA PHE A 136 14.50 -17.53 -21.93
C PHE A 136 14.90 -17.09 -20.51
N VAL A 137 13.99 -17.11 -19.54
CA VAL A 137 14.26 -16.57 -18.18
C VAL A 137 15.47 -17.23 -17.52
N LYS A 138 15.63 -18.55 -17.65
CA LYS A 138 16.76 -19.28 -17.04
C LYS A 138 18.08 -18.89 -17.69
N GLU A 139 18.08 -18.82 -19.01
CA GLU A 139 19.21 -18.49 -19.86
C GLU A 139 19.67 -17.04 -19.65
N LEU A 140 18.73 -16.12 -19.50
CA LEU A 140 19.01 -14.72 -19.17
C LEU A 140 19.58 -14.56 -17.74
N ASN A 141 19.19 -15.42 -16.80
CA ASN A 141 19.82 -15.47 -15.48
C ASN A 141 21.27 -15.99 -15.55
N VAL A 142 21.54 -17.02 -16.37
CA VAL A 142 22.92 -17.49 -16.62
C VAL A 142 23.77 -16.39 -17.25
N LEU A 143 23.23 -15.68 -18.24
CA LEU A 143 23.88 -14.52 -18.84
C LEU A 143 24.17 -13.42 -17.80
N PHE A 144 23.25 -13.15 -16.87
CA PHE A 144 23.47 -12.17 -15.81
C PHE A 144 24.62 -12.58 -14.88
N CYS A 145 24.67 -13.84 -14.46
CA CYS A 145 25.75 -14.36 -13.61
C CYS A 145 27.11 -14.19 -14.28
N PHE A 146 27.22 -14.53 -15.57
CA PHE A 146 28.46 -14.35 -16.32
C PHE A 146 28.82 -12.87 -16.52
N PHE A 147 27.86 -12.05 -16.93
CA PHE A 147 28.02 -10.60 -17.06
C PHE A 147 28.55 -9.97 -15.77
N LYS A 148 27.93 -10.29 -14.62
CA LYS A 148 28.35 -9.83 -13.30
C LYS A 148 29.78 -10.25 -12.98
N LYS A 149 30.13 -11.54 -13.16
CA LYS A 149 31.50 -12.07 -12.96
C LYS A 149 32.54 -11.29 -13.78
N VAL A 150 32.22 -10.96 -15.04
CA VAL A 150 33.11 -10.20 -15.92
C VAL A 150 33.23 -8.76 -15.45
N VAL A 151 32.11 -8.05 -15.27
CA VAL A 151 32.08 -6.63 -14.91
C VAL A 151 32.65 -6.37 -13.51
N ASP A 152 32.42 -7.26 -12.55
CA ASP A 152 32.95 -7.14 -11.20
C ASP A 152 34.48 -7.26 -11.13
N GLY A 153 35.05 -8.13 -11.96
CA GLY A 153 36.48 -8.43 -11.96
C GLY A 153 37.34 -7.55 -12.87
N LEU A 154 36.76 -6.55 -13.54
CA LEU A 154 37.45 -5.67 -14.48
C LEU A 154 37.96 -4.38 -13.81
N LYS A 155 39.24 -4.07 -14.04
CA LYS A 155 39.75 -2.70 -13.91
C LYS A 155 39.68 -2.08 -15.31
N ILE A 156 38.82 -1.08 -15.49
CA ILE A 156 38.57 -0.50 -16.81
C ILE A 156 39.71 0.44 -17.18
N GLU A 157 40.63 -0.07 -18.00
CA GLU A 157 41.67 0.73 -18.63
C GLU A 157 41.12 1.53 -19.81
N GLN A 158 41.82 2.58 -20.22
CA GLN A 158 41.37 3.51 -21.27
C GLN A 158 41.08 2.79 -22.61
N VAL A 159 41.83 1.73 -22.92
CA VAL A 159 41.68 0.93 -24.15
C VAL A 159 40.37 0.13 -24.20
N GLU A 160 39.80 -0.24 -23.05
CA GLU A 160 38.58 -1.05 -22.99
C GLU A 160 37.30 -0.21 -22.84
N GLN A 161 37.43 1.11 -22.68
CA GLN A 161 36.29 2.01 -22.46
C GLN A 161 35.26 1.96 -23.58
N THR A 162 35.69 1.88 -24.85
CA THR A 162 34.79 1.84 -26.01
C THR A 162 33.92 0.59 -26.00
N ARG A 163 34.51 -0.58 -25.71
CA ARG A 163 33.79 -1.86 -25.62
C ARG A 163 32.80 -1.85 -24.48
N TYR A 164 33.25 -1.39 -23.31
CA TYR A 164 32.39 -1.25 -22.14
C TYR A 164 31.20 -0.31 -22.40
N GLN A 165 31.42 0.83 -23.05
CA GLN A 165 30.34 1.75 -23.44
C GLN A 165 29.39 1.14 -24.48
N GLY A 166 29.89 0.34 -25.42
CA GLY A 166 29.07 -0.41 -26.37
C GLY A 166 28.13 -1.38 -25.66
N MET A 167 28.67 -2.16 -24.71
CA MET A 167 27.89 -3.06 -23.86
C MET A 167 26.83 -2.32 -23.04
N PHE A 168 27.21 -1.21 -22.38
CA PHE A 168 26.27 -0.36 -21.64
C PHE A 168 25.11 0.12 -22.52
N LYS A 169 25.41 0.66 -23.72
CA LYS A 169 24.38 1.15 -24.65
C LYS A 169 23.41 0.03 -25.07
N LYS A 170 23.91 -1.19 -25.26
CA LYS A 170 23.07 -2.34 -25.59
C LYS A 170 22.13 -2.73 -24.45
N VAL A 171 22.65 -2.81 -23.22
CA VAL A 171 21.81 -3.07 -22.04
C VAL A 171 20.79 -1.95 -21.83
N GLN A 172 21.18 -0.69 -22.01
CA GLN A 172 20.27 0.46 -21.94
C GLN A 172 19.14 0.37 -22.97
N GLN A 173 19.45 0.01 -24.22
CA GLN A 173 18.45 -0.18 -25.28
C GLN A 173 17.42 -1.24 -24.91
N MET A 174 17.86 -2.38 -24.38
CA MET A 174 16.97 -3.46 -23.96
C MET A 174 16.12 -3.07 -22.74
N PHE A 175 16.69 -2.35 -21.77
CA PHE A 175 15.96 -1.85 -20.61
C PHE A 175 14.84 -0.88 -21.01
N LEU A 176 15.13 0.04 -21.94
CA LEU A 176 14.18 1.05 -22.42
C LEU A 176 13.23 0.55 -23.51
N PHE A 177 13.39 -0.69 -23.98
CA PHE A 177 12.67 -1.22 -25.14
C PHE A 177 11.15 -1.20 -24.92
N SER A 178 10.42 -0.77 -25.96
CA SER A 178 8.95 -0.74 -25.99
C SER A 178 8.34 -0.10 -24.72
N ASN A 179 8.81 1.08 -24.34
CA ASN A 179 8.39 1.78 -23.12
C ASN A 179 8.53 0.92 -21.85
N ASN A 180 9.70 0.31 -21.66
CA ASN A 180 10.04 -0.50 -20.47
C ASN A 180 9.23 -1.81 -20.35
N LYS A 181 8.69 -2.35 -21.45
CA LYS A 181 7.88 -3.58 -21.44
C LYS A 181 8.58 -4.77 -20.76
N ASN A 182 9.88 -4.92 -20.99
CA ASN A 182 10.72 -5.99 -20.45
C ASN A 182 11.70 -5.48 -19.37
N ALA A 183 11.44 -4.31 -18.80
CA ALA A 183 12.39 -3.67 -17.90
C ALA A 183 12.70 -4.49 -16.66
N SER A 184 11.79 -5.32 -16.16
CA SER A 184 12.04 -6.22 -15.02
C SER A 184 13.26 -7.12 -15.24
N THR A 185 13.34 -7.76 -16.41
CA THR A 185 14.45 -8.65 -16.75
C THR A 185 15.78 -7.89 -16.88
N TRP A 186 15.74 -6.69 -17.45
CA TRP A 186 16.93 -5.91 -17.77
C TRP A 186 17.38 -4.98 -16.64
N PHE A 187 16.54 -4.76 -15.62
CA PHE A 187 16.79 -3.85 -14.51
C PHE A 187 18.09 -4.21 -13.79
N LYS A 188 18.28 -5.49 -13.43
CA LYS A 188 19.50 -5.94 -12.76
C LYS A 188 20.77 -5.76 -13.60
N PHE A 189 20.70 -5.97 -14.92
CA PHE A 189 21.83 -5.71 -15.81
C PHE A 189 22.15 -4.23 -15.85
N TYR A 190 21.13 -3.39 -16.06
CA TYR A 190 21.29 -1.95 -16.21
C TYR A 190 21.79 -1.30 -14.92
N PHE A 191 21.21 -1.68 -13.78
CA PHE A 191 21.61 -1.18 -12.47
C PHE A 191 23.02 -1.61 -12.09
N HIS A 192 23.52 -2.77 -12.52
CA HIS A 192 24.87 -3.21 -12.19
C HIS A 192 25.97 -2.24 -12.68
N PHE A 193 25.68 -1.42 -13.70
CA PHE A 193 26.57 -0.34 -14.14
C PHE A 193 26.64 0.84 -13.15
N HIS A 194 25.64 1.01 -12.28
CA HIS A 194 25.58 2.08 -11.27
C HIS A 194 26.75 1.99 -10.27
N ASP A 195 27.03 0.78 -9.77
CA ASP A 195 28.00 0.56 -8.69
C ASP A 195 29.46 0.53 -9.20
N LYS A 196 29.64 0.56 -10.53
CA LYS A 196 30.96 0.72 -11.15
C LYS A 196 31.21 2.19 -11.38
N LYS A 197 31.97 2.80 -10.45
CA LYS A 197 32.56 4.15 -10.60
C LYS A 197 33.41 4.19 -11.87
N LEU A 198 32.77 4.49 -12.99
CA LEU A 198 33.46 4.80 -14.23
C LEU A 198 34.04 6.20 -14.06
N SER A 199 35.21 6.43 -14.64
CA SER A 199 35.87 7.74 -14.71
C SER A 199 35.08 8.81 -15.51
N ASN A 200 33.77 8.63 -15.69
CA ASN A 200 32.90 9.45 -16.53
C ASN A 200 31.55 9.71 -15.83
N ASN A 201 31.48 10.79 -15.05
CA ASN A 201 30.32 11.23 -14.24
C ASN A 201 28.99 11.30 -15.03
N ASN A 202 29.04 11.39 -16.36
CA ASN A 202 27.85 11.45 -17.22
C ASN A 202 27.05 10.13 -17.26
N LEU A 203 27.71 8.98 -17.12
CA LEU A 203 27.04 7.67 -17.18
C LEU A 203 26.23 7.39 -15.91
N GLU A 204 26.83 7.64 -14.75
CA GLU A 204 26.19 7.48 -13.45
C GLU A 204 24.94 8.35 -13.33
N THR A 205 25.04 9.64 -13.71
CA THR A 205 23.91 10.57 -13.72
C THR A 205 22.79 10.10 -14.67
N GLY A 206 23.15 9.56 -15.84
CA GLY A 206 22.19 9.00 -16.79
C GLY A 206 21.44 7.80 -16.23
N ILE A 207 22.16 6.85 -15.60
CA ILE A 207 21.58 5.67 -14.96
C ILE A 207 20.58 6.08 -13.87
N LYS A 208 20.97 6.99 -12.98
CA LYS A 208 20.09 7.52 -11.93
C LYS A 208 18.81 8.13 -12.48
N THR A 209 18.93 8.95 -13.51
CA THR A 209 17.77 9.60 -14.14
C THR A 209 16.84 8.60 -14.82
N THR A 210 17.42 7.61 -15.51
CA THR A 210 16.66 6.55 -16.20
C THR A 210 15.93 5.64 -15.22
N ILE A 211 16.55 5.25 -14.10
CA ILE A 211 15.92 4.45 -13.05
C ILE A 211 14.79 5.23 -12.38
N ALA A 212 15.01 6.49 -12.01
CA ALA A 212 13.96 7.34 -11.44
C ALA A 212 12.76 7.45 -12.39
N THR A 213 13.03 7.61 -13.70
CA THR A 213 11.98 7.61 -14.73
C THR A 213 11.23 6.27 -14.79
N TYR A 214 11.95 5.15 -14.71
CA TYR A 214 11.36 3.81 -14.67
C TYR A 214 10.40 3.64 -13.47
N PHE A 215 10.78 4.15 -12.29
CA PHE A 215 9.93 4.08 -11.09
C PHE A 215 8.63 4.87 -11.26
N LYS A 216 8.72 6.04 -11.92
CA LYS A 216 7.58 6.90 -12.21
C LYS A 216 6.57 6.26 -13.16
N VAL A 217 7.05 5.54 -14.18
CA VAL A 217 6.19 4.97 -15.26
C VAL A 217 5.76 3.53 -15.01
N THR A 218 6.40 2.82 -14.08
CA THR A 218 5.94 1.48 -13.68
C THR A 218 4.59 1.62 -12.97
N ASN A 219 3.64 0.75 -13.31
CA ASN A 219 2.30 0.78 -12.70
C ASN A 219 2.06 -0.38 -11.74
N ASN A 220 2.93 -1.39 -11.75
CA ASN A 220 2.83 -2.54 -10.87
C ASN A 220 3.86 -2.41 -9.74
N ALA A 221 3.39 -1.93 -8.58
CA ALA A 221 4.21 -1.69 -7.40
C ALA A 221 4.93 -2.96 -6.93
N LYS A 222 4.26 -4.11 -6.94
CA LYS A 222 4.84 -5.39 -6.54
C LYS A 222 5.99 -5.80 -7.47
N VAL A 223 5.77 -5.74 -8.79
CA VAL A 223 6.84 -6.02 -9.76
C VAL A 223 8.03 -5.07 -9.58
N LEU A 224 7.77 -3.80 -9.27
CA LEU A 224 8.86 -2.87 -8.98
C LEU A 224 9.64 -3.27 -7.72
N LYS A 225 8.94 -3.63 -6.64
CA LYS A 225 9.53 -4.12 -5.40
C LYS A 225 10.38 -5.36 -5.65
N ASP A 226 9.82 -6.36 -6.32
CA ASP A 226 10.51 -7.61 -6.67
C ASP A 226 11.80 -7.33 -7.47
N ASN A 227 11.75 -6.42 -8.45
CA ASN A 227 12.93 -6.05 -9.25
C ASN A 227 14.02 -5.35 -8.41
N ILE A 228 13.63 -4.54 -7.43
CA ILE A 228 14.56 -3.88 -6.50
C ILE A 228 15.20 -4.94 -5.59
N GLU A 229 14.41 -5.86 -5.05
CA GLU A 229 14.85 -6.93 -4.15
C GLU A 229 15.77 -7.95 -4.82
N GLU A 230 15.66 -8.16 -6.14
CA GLU A 230 16.64 -8.95 -6.91
C GLU A 230 18.06 -8.36 -6.85
N ILE A 231 18.20 -7.08 -6.53
CA ILE A 231 19.49 -6.38 -6.47
C ILE A 231 19.98 -6.24 -5.03
N LYS A 232 19.14 -5.69 -4.16
CA LYS A 232 19.44 -5.45 -2.74
C LYS A 232 18.13 -5.16 -1.96
N PRO A 233 18.15 -5.19 -0.61
CA PRO A 233 16.97 -4.83 0.19
C PRO A 233 16.41 -3.45 -0.19
N VAL A 234 15.08 -3.32 -0.20
CA VAL A 234 14.41 -2.08 -0.67
C VAL A 234 14.86 -0.86 0.12
N GLU A 235 14.98 -0.98 1.44
CA GLU A 235 15.45 0.09 2.33
C GLU A 235 16.86 0.59 1.93
N GLU A 236 17.78 -0.35 1.68
CA GLU A 236 19.12 0.00 1.21
C GLU A 236 19.10 0.63 -0.18
N PHE A 237 18.21 0.16 -1.07
CA PHE A 237 18.10 0.66 -2.44
C PHE A 237 17.62 2.11 -2.48
N ILE A 238 16.52 2.43 -1.79
CA ILE A 238 15.93 3.78 -1.81
C ILE A 238 16.86 4.80 -1.14
N ALA A 239 17.70 4.36 -0.21
CA ALA A 239 18.69 5.18 0.46
C ALA A 239 19.91 5.54 -0.43
N LEU A 240 20.09 4.88 -1.58
CA LEU A 240 21.21 5.17 -2.48
C LEU A 240 21.13 6.57 -3.07
N GLU A 241 19.93 7.00 -3.47
CA GLU A 241 19.70 8.26 -4.18
C GLU A 241 18.38 8.89 -3.76
N ALA A 242 18.42 10.17 -3.37
CA ALA A 242 17.22 10.89 -2.95
C ALA A 242 16.11 10.89 -4.01
N ASN A 243 16.45 10.87 -5.29
CA ASN A 243 15.46 10.82 -6.37
C ASN A 243 14.70 9.49 -6.43
N TYR A 244 15.31 8.36 -6.09
CA TYR A 244 14.64 7.06 -6.05
C TYR A 244 13.55 7.05 -4.99
N GLU A 245 13.94 7.43 -3.78
CA GLU A 245 13.02 7.55 -2.65
C GLU A 245 11.90 8.54 -2.96
N ASN A 246 12.21 9.69 -3.57
CA ASN A 246 11.21 10.72 -3.89
C ASN A 246 10.20 10.28 -4.94
N GLU A 247 10.60 9.56 -5.99
CA GLU A 247 9.68 9.06 -7.01
C GLU A 247 8.74 7.99 -6.45
N ILE A 248 9.26 7.02 -5.69
CA ILE A 248 8.44 5.99 -5.02
C ILE A 248 7.50 6.64 -4.01
N TYR A 249 8.00 7.59 -3.21
CA TYR A 249 7.20 8.34 -2.24
C TYR A 249 6.08 9.15 -2.90
N SER A 250 6.38 9.80 -4.04
CA SER A 250 5.39 10.55 -4.83
C SER A 250 4.27 9.63 -5.34
N ARG A 251 4.63 8.46 -5.87
CA ARG A 251 3.64 7.44 -6.29
C ARG A 251 2.78 6.97 -5.12
N ALA A 252 3.39 6.67 -3.97
CA ALA A 252 2.70 6.20 -2.77
C ALA A 252 1.73 7.23 -2.17
N LYS A 253 1.86 8.54 -2.49
CA LYS A 253 0.86 9.56 -2.13
C LYS A 253 -0.41 9.47 -2.96
N SER A 254 -0.32 8.93 -4.17
CA SER A 254 -1.40 8.93 -5.16
C SER A 254 -2.04 7.56 -5.40
N ASP A 255 -1.32 6.47 -5.16
CA ASP A 255 -1.68 5.11 -5.59
C ASP A 255 -1.59 4.14 -4.39
N THR A 256 -2.71 3.51 -4.04
CA THR A 256 -2.80 2.63 -2.85
C THR A 256 -1.91 1.40 -2.99
N LYS A 257 -1.70 0.90 -4.22
CA LYS A 257 -0.80 -0.25 -4.46
C LYS A 257 0.65 0.11 -4.12
N TYR A 258 1.07 1.32 -4.50
CA TYR A 258 2.39 1.83 -4.14
C TYR A 258 2.53 2.10 -2.64
N PHE A 259 1.47 2.62 -2.01
CA PHE A 259 1.46 2.77 -0.56
C PHE A 259 1.68 1.41 0.12
N ASN A 260 0.87 0.41 -0.20
CA ASN A 260 0.90 -0.89 0.47
C ASN A 260 2.25 -1.61 0.32
N GLU A 261 2.87 -1.53 -0.85
CA GLU A 261 4.14 -2.24 -1.10
C GLU A 261 5.37 -1.56 -0.48
N PHE A 262 5.34 -0.22 -0.35
CA PHE A 262 6.54 0.57 0.01
C PHE A 262 6.46 1.31 1.35
N TYR A 263 5.30 1.37 2.01
CA TYR A 263 5.09 2.13 3.25
C TYR A 263 6.14 1.82 4.32
N GLU A 264 6.42 0.53 4.54
CA GLU A 264 7.29 0.04 5.59
C GLU A 264 8.72 0.56 5.50
N PHE A 265 9.20 0.87 4.28
CA PHE A 265 10.58 1.27 4.01
C PHE A 265 10.85 2.77 4.20
N PHE A 266 9.82 3.59 4.40
CA PHE A 266 10.01 5.01 4.66
C PHE A 266 10.35 5.26 6.14
N ASN A 267 11.15 6.30 6.41
CA ASN A 267 11.32 6.77 7.78
C ASN A 267 10.01 7.33 8.37
N ASP A 268 9.94 7.41 9.69
CA ASP A 268 8.77 7.87 10.45
C ASP A 268 8.22 9.23 9.97
N GLY A 269 9.11 10.16 9.61
CA GLY A 269 8.71 11.47 9.09
C GLY A 269 7.94 11.36 7.78
N LYS A 270 8.44 10.54 6.84
CA LYS A 270 7.78 10.27 5.56
C LYS A 270 6.54 9.41 5.73
N LYS A 271 6.56 8.36 6.57
CA LYS A 271 5.39 7.54 6.93
C LYS A 271 4.24 8.40 7.43
N GLN A 272 4.51 9.30 8.38
CA GLN A 272 3.52 10.22 8.92
C GLN A 272 2.97 11.15 7.83
N SER A 273 3.84 11.80 7.05
CA SER A 273 3.42 12.70 5.97
C SER A 273 2.65 11.97 4.87
N LEU A 274 2.96 10.69 4.62
CA LEU A 274 2.27 9.86 3.64
C LEU A 274 0.83 9.61 4.08
N LEU A 275 0.62 9.09 5.29
CA LEU A 275 -0.72 8.91 5.88
C LEU A 275 -1.54 10.22 5.86
N GLU A 276 -0.92 11.33 6.28
CA GLU A 276 -1.57 12.63 6.28
C GLU A 276 -1.98 13.12 4.88
N SER A 277 -1.28 12.70 3.82
CA SER A 277 -1.59 13.06 2.44
C SER A 277 -2.81 12.34 1.86
N TRP A 278 -3.27 11.26 2.51
CA TRP A 278 -4.48 10.53 2.13
C TRP A 278 -5.75 11.08 2.80
N ILE A 279 -5.64 11.86 3.89
CA ILE A 279 -6.79 12.49 4.58
C ILE A 279 -7.64 13.40 3.67
N PRO A 280 -7.06 14.21 2.76
CA PRO A 280 -7.87 15.03 1.86
C PRO A 280 -8.77 14.23 0.91
N LYS A 281 -8.46 12.95 0.66
CA LYS A 281 -9.21 12.06 -0.23
C LYS A 281 -10.49 11.54 0.45
N SER A 282 -11.12 10.49 -0.12
CA SER A 282 -12.32 9.89 0.46
C SER A 282 -12.00 9.09 1.72
N ALA A 283 -13.01 8.94 2.59
CA ALA A 283 -12.89 8.10 3.79
C ALA A 283 -12.55 6.64 3.44
N ASP A 284 -13.10 6.10 2.34
CA ASP A 284 -12.86 4.71 1.93
C ASP A 284 -11.41 4.48 1.48
N GLU A 285 -10.85 5.38 0.66
CA GLU A 285 -9.44 5.31 0.26
C GLU A 285 -8.51 5.44 1.48
N PHE A 286 -8.83 6.35 2.39
CA PHE A 286 -8.05 6.51 3.62
C PHE A 286 -8.12 5.27 4.52
N LYS A 287 -9.30 4.65 4.65
CA LYS A 287 -9.48 3.39 5.41
C LYS A 287 -8.66 2.24 4.83
N GLU A 288 -8.58 2.13 3.50
CA GLU A 288 -7.76 1.10 2.82
C GLU A 288 -6.28 1.26 3.20
N VAL A 289 -5.76 2.48 3.05
CA VAL A 289 -4.38 2.84 3.38
C VAL A 289 -4.07 2.61 4.86
N LEU A 290 -4.97 2.99 5.75
CA LEU A 290 -4.79 2.83 7.19
C LEU A 290 -4.72 1.35 7.62
N LYS A 291 -5.50 0.48 6.97
CA LYS A 291 -5.44 -0.98 7.21
C LYS A 291 -4.10 -1.57 6.78
N SER A 292 -3.54 -1.10 5.67
CA SER A 292 -2.26 -1.59 5.15
C SER A 292 -1.05 -1.17 5.98
N SER A 293 -1.17 -0.13 6.82
CA SER A 293 -0.08 0.32 7.69
C SER A 293 0.14 -0.55 8.94
N ASP A 294 -0.68 -1.58 9.17
CA ASP A 294 -0.58 -2.59 10.24
C ASP A 294 -0.09 -2.06 11.60
N SER A 295 -0.67 -0.95 12.06
CA SER A 295 -0.35 -0.26 13.32
C SER A 295 1.01 0.45 13.41
N ASP A 296 1.83 0.44 12.36
CA ASP A 296 3.11 1.16 12.27
C ASP A 296 2.89 2.65 11.96
N ILE A 297 2.09 3.32 12.78
CA ILE A 297 1.76 4.74 12.64
C ILE A 297 2.63 5.54 13.62
N PRO A 298 3.59 6.35 13.14
CA PRO A 298 4.57 7.00 14.01
C PRO A 298 3.97 7.93 15.05
N ASN A 299 2.93 8.70 14.69
CA ASN A 299 2.23 9.59 15.62
C ASN A 299 0.71 9.52 15.42
N LYS A 300 0.10 8.53 16.08
CA LYS A 300 -1.35 8.30 16.07
C LYS A 300 -2.14 9.52 16.52
N LEU A 301 -1.75 10.20 17.60
CA LEU A 301 -2.48 11.36 18.13
C LEU A 301 -2.51 12.52 17.13
N LYS A 302 -1.37 12.83 16.49
CA LYS A 302 -1.29 13.86 15.45
C LYS A 302 -2.18 13.51 14.26
N LEU A 303 -2.16 12.25 13.84
CA LEU A 303 -3.00 11.77 12.73
C LEU A 303 -4.49 11.87 13.10
N GLY A 304 -4.87 11.43 14.30
CA GLY A 304 -6.23 11.51 14.82
C GLY A 304 -6.76 12.94 14.86
N ASN A 305 -5.93 13.90 15.32
CA ASN A 305 -6.29 15.32 15.28
C ASN A 305 -6.53 15.84 13.85
N ARG A 306 -5.76 15.38 12.86
CA ARG A 306 -6.00 15.76 11.45
C ARG A 306 -7.25 15.13 10.87
N ILE A 307 -7.53 13.86 11.20
CA ILE A 307 -8.79 13.20 10.83
C ILE A 307 -9.98 14.01 11.38
N LEU A 308 -9.93 14.39 12.66
CA LEU A 308 -10.95 15.21 13.31
C LEU A 308 -11.03 16.64 12.76
N GLN A 309 -9.96 17.20 12.21
CA GLN A 309 -10.04 18.48 11.49
C GLN A 309 -10.78 18.32 10.17
N LYS A 310 -10.54 17.22 9.44
CA LYS A 310 -11.24 16.91 8.19
C LYS A 310 -12.75 16.73 8.42
N THR A 311 -13.17 15.98 9.45
CA THR A 311 -14.60 15.78 9.78
C THR A 311 -15.37 17.08 9.95
N LYS A 312 -14.78 18.12 10.56
CA LYS A 312 -15.42 19.43 10.75
C LYS A 312 -15.82 20.10 9.43
N THR A 313 -15.00 19.92 8.40
CA THR A 313 -15.12 20.64 7.11
C THR A 313 -15.97 19.92 6.08
N LEU A 314 -16.20 18.61 6.26
CA LEU A 314 -16.96 17.80 5.31
C LEU A 314 -18.45 18.18 5.36
N SER A 315 -19.15 18.27 4.25
CA SER A 315 -20.63 18.41 4.26
C SER A 315 -21.34 17.06 4.19
N ASN A 316 -20.71 16.06 3.57
CA ASN A 316 -21.26 14.72 3.41
C ASN A 316 -21.18 13.94 4.73
N ILE A 317 -22.33 13.46 5.21
CA ILE A 317 -22.46 12.75 6.50
C ILE A 317 -21.78 11.38 6.46
N ASN A 318 -21.90 10.63 5.36
CA ASN A 318 -21.29 9.31 5.22
C ASN A 318 -19.76 9.41 5.22
N GLU A 319 -19.21 10.45 4.56
CA GLU A 319 -17.77 10.74 4.62
C GLU A 319 -17.34 11.09 6.05
N ARG A 320 -18.09 11.96 6.76
CA ARG A 320 -17.79 12.29 8.17
C ARG A 320 -17.76 11.04 9.04
N GLU A 321 -18.76 10.18 8.90
CA GLU A 321 -18.85 8.91 9.61
C GLU A 321 -17.65 8.01 9.30
N GLY A 322 -17.29 7.86 8.02
CA GLY A 322 -16.11 7.08 7.64
C GLY A 322 -14.80 7.59 8.23
N PHE A 323 -14.65 8.91 8.39
CA PHE A 323 -13.49 9.48 9.09
C PHE A 323 -13.56 9.29 10.61
N TYR A 324 -14.74 9.32 11.25
CA TYR A 324 -14.86 8.93 12.66
C TYR A 324 -14.47 7.46 12.89
N ASP A 325 -14.90 6.56 12.02
CA ASP A 325 -14.48 5.15 12.09
C ASP A 325 -12.95 5.06 11.99
N SER A 326 -12.35 5.79 11.05
CA SER A 326 -10.90 5.80 10.85
C SER A 326 -10.15 6.35 12.06
N PHE A 327 -10.73 7.35 12.76
CA PHE A 327 -10.18 7.87 14.01
C PHE A 327 -10.12 6.78 15.10
N PHE A 328 -11.15 5.94 15.21
CA PHE A 328 -11.16 4.85 16.20
C PHE A 328 -10.30 3.65 15.80
N VAL A 329 -10.03 3.44 14.50
CA VAL A 329 -9.05 2.44 14.03
C VAL A 329 -7.62 2.76 14.49
N LEU A 330 -7.30 4.01 14.79
CA LEU A 330 -5.98 4.38 15.32
C LEU A 330 -5.68 3.74 16.69
N ASP A 331 -6.72 3.28 17.40
CA ASP A 331 -6.62 2.67 18.73
C ASP A 331 -5.84 3.57 19.71
N LEU A 332 -6.28 4.83 19.80
CA LEU A 332 -5.77 5.80 20.76
C LEU A 332 -6.23 5.42 22.17
N SER A 333 -5.35 5.59 23.16
CA SER A 333 -5.71 5.46 24.57
C SER A 333 -6.74 6.51 24.97
N LYS A 334 -7.43 6.27 26.09
CA LYS A 334 -8.40 7.23 26.65
C LYS A 334 -7.79 8.61 26.89
N ASP A 335 -6.55 8.64 27.40
CA ASP A 335 -5.85 9.89 27.70
C ASP A 335 -5.47 10.63 26.41
N GLU A 336 -5.05 9.92 25.36
CA GLU A 336 -4.80 10.53 24.05
C GLU A 336 -6.08 11.09 23.42
N ILE A 337 -7.20 10.34 23.45
CA ILE A 337 -8.48 10.83 22.93
C ILE A 337 -8.93 12.09 23.67
N SER A 338 -8.67 12.18 24.98
CA SER A 338 -9.01 13.37 25.78
C SER A 338 -8.26 14.65 25.36
N GLN A 339 -7.13 14.50 24.66
CA GLN A 339 -6.36 15.62 24.10
C GLN A 339 -6.85 16.05 22.70
N THR A 340 -7.86 15.35 22.16
CA THR A 340 -8.46 15.66 20.86
C THR A 340 -9.76 16.43 21.01
N ASP A 341 -10.23 17.05 19.92
CA ASP A 341 -11.54 17.72 19.89
C ASP A 341 -12.72 16.77 19.59
N PHE A 342 -12.55 15.46 19.80
CA PHE A 342 -13.64 14.50 19.54
C PHE A 342 -14.87 14.81 20.41
N SER A 343 -14.68 14.98 21.72
CA SER A 343 -15.78 15.28 22.66
C SER A 343 -16.52 16.56 22.26
N GLY A 344 -15.78 17.64 21.99
CA GLY A 344 -16.37 18.92 21.56
C GLY A 344 -17.16 18.80 20.26
N GLN A 345 -16.63 18.07 19.28
CA GLN A 345 -17.34 17.81 18.02
C GLN A 345 -18.63 17.04 18.22
N ILE A 346 -18.61 15.91 18.95
CA ILE A 346 -19.82 15.11 19.19
C ILE A 346 -20.87 15.93 19.95
N ILE A 347 -20.47 16.69 20.97
CA ILE A 347 -21.36 17.60 21.70
C ILE A 347 -22.02 18.62 20.75
N ASN A 348 -21.25 19.21 19.84
CA ASN A 348 -21.78 20.17 18.86
C ASN A 348 -22.79 19.54 17.91
N ILE A 349 -22.51 18.34 17.39
CA ILE A 349 -23.41 17.69 16.42
C ILE A 349 -24.64 17.07 17.09
N VAL A 350 -24.54 16.56 18.32
CA VAL A 350 -25.72 16.16 19.13
C VAL A 350 -26.66 17.36 19.33
N CYS A 351 -26.10 18.53 19.62
CA CYS A 351 -26.87 19.78 19.78
C CYS A 351 -26.97 20.58 18.47
N SER A 352 -27.29 19.91 17.36
CA SER A 352 -27.47 20.53 16.04
C SER A 352 -28.95 20.57 15.62
N THR A 353 -29.35 21.64 14.95
CA THR A 353 -30.67 21.73 14.27
C THR A 353 -30.69 21.01 12.92
N ASP A 354 -29.53 20.73 12.32
CA ASP A 354 -29.42 19.85 11.15
C ASP A 354 -29.73 18.40 11.57
N VAL A 355 -30.80 17.83 10.99
CA VAL A 355 -31.34 16.51 11.34
C VAL A 355 -30.29 15.41 11.13
N ASN A 356 -29.53 15.48 10.04
CA ASN A 356 -28.59 14.42 9.70
C ASN A 356 -27.35 14.49 10.60
N LEU A 357 -26.84 15.70 10.89
CA LEU A 357 -25.75 15.88 11.83
C LEU A 357 -26.16 15.47 13.24
N HIS A 358 -27.40 15.78 13.64
CA HIS A 358 -27.95 15.34 14.92
C HIS A 358 -27.99 13.81 15.00
N GLN A 359 -28.53 13.14 13.99
CA GLN A 359 -28.58 11.68 13.95
C GLN A 359 -27.19 11.04 14.02
N LEU A 360 -26.21 11.58 13.27
CA LEU A 360 -24.81 11.15 13.36
C LEU A 360 -24.26 11.36 14.77
N GLY A 361 -24.54 12.52 15.39
CA GLY A 361 -24.12 12.82 16.76
C GLY A 361 -24.68 11.84 17.79
N ILE A 362 -25.97 11.52 17.70
CA ILE A 362 -26.62 10.53 18.55
C ILE A 362 -25.97 9.16 18.36
N LYS A 363 -25.77 8.71 17.12
CA LYS A 363 -25.11 7.44 16.82
C LYS A 363 -23.70 7.38 17.45
N GLN A 364 -22.87 8.38 17.16
CA GLN A 364 -21.51 8.45 17.68
C GLN A 364 -21.45 8.53 19.20
N TYR A 365 -22.39 9.23 19.84
CA TYR A 365 -22.49 9.24 21.31
C TYR A 365 -22.88 7.88 21.87
N LEU A 366 -23.80 7.15 21.23
CA LEU A 366 -24.22 5.82 21.69
C LEU A 366 -23.08 4.79 21.55
N GLU A 367 -22.29 4.87 20.48
CA GLU A 367 -21.16 3.96 20.23
C GLU A 367 -19.92 4.34 21.06
N ASN A 368 -19.61 5.63 21.15
CA ASN A 368 -18.33 6.15 21.65
C ASN A 368 -18.45 7.14 22.81
N GLY A 369 -19.61 7.21 23.47
CA GLY A 369 -19.93 8.20 24.51
C GLY A 369 -19.01 8.17 25.75
N LYS A 370 -18.28 7.08 25.99
CA LYS A 370 -17.26 6.98 27.05
C LYS A 370 -16.10 7.99 26.89
N TYR A 371 -15.93 8.55 25.69
CA TYR A 371 -14.92 9.57 25.37
C TYR A 371 -15.50 10.99 25.33
N VAL A 372 -16.80 11.14 25.57
CA VAL A 372 -17.48 12.44 25.60
C VAL A 372 -17.60 12.91 27.05
N VAL A 373 -17.21 14.15 27.32
CA VAL A 373 -17.35 14.77 28.63
C VAL A 373 -18.83 15.01 28.90
N THR A 374 -19.46 14.09 29.65
CA THR A 374 -20.92 14.09 29.86
C THR A 374 -21.44 15.38 30.49
N GLN A 375 -20.65 16.00 31.39
CA GLN A 375 -21.04 17.27 32.01
C GLN A 375 -21.10 18.41 31.00
N ASP A 376 -20.17 18.47 30.04
CA ASP A 376 -20.16 19.49 28.99
C ASP A 376 -21.33 19.29 28.02
N LEU A 377 -21.61 18.03 27.67
CA LEU A 377 -22.79 17.68 26.88
C LEU A 377 -24.06 18.14 27.59
N LYS A 378 -24.20 17.85 28.90
CA LYS A 378 -25.34 18.30 29.70
C LYS A 378 -25.46 19.82 29.70
N ASN A 379 -24.36 20.53 29.94
CA ASN A 379 -24.32 21.98 29.99
C ASN A 379 -24.72 22.63 28.66
N LYS A 380 -24.45 21.98 27.51
CA LYS A 380 -24.87 22.45 26.19
C LYS A 380 -26.28 22.00 25.81
N ALA A 381 -26.65 20.78 26.16
CA ALA A 381 -27.92 20.16 25.79
C ALA A 381 -29.13 20.90 26.38
N VAL A 382 -29.04 21.32 27.65
CA VAL A 382 -30.16 22.02 28.30
C VAL A 382 -30.48 23.33 27.59
N PRO A 383 -29.55 24.30 27.41
CA PRO A 383 -29.81 25.51 26.63
C PRO A 383 -30.28 25.21 25.20
N PHE A 384 -29.72 24.19 24.54
CA PHE A 384 -30.13 23.82 23.19
C PHE A 384 -31.60 23.38 23.14
N LEU A 385 -32.07 22.52 24.06
CA LEU A 385 -33.46 22.09 24.16
C LEU A 385 -34.42 23.31 24.25
N PHE A 386 -34.09 24.28 25.10
CA PHE A 386 -34.90 25.49 25.26
C PHE A 386 -34.79 26.45 24.06
N SER A 387 -33.71 26.38 23.28
CA SER A 387 -33.63 27.15 22.02
C SER A 387 -34.56 26.59 20.93
N ILE A 388 -34.77 25.26 20.90
CA ILE A 388 -35.61 24.60 19.89
C ILE A 388 -37.07 24.39 20.34
N ILE A 389 -37.38 24.58 21.62
CA ILE A 389 -38.73 24.37 22.18
C ILE A 389 -39.79 25.26 21.53
N THR A 390 -39.40 26.40 20.97
CA THR A 390 -40.29 27.32 20.25
C THR A 390 -40.74 26.78 18.89
N ASN A 391 -40.06 25.77 18.35
CA ASN A 391 -40.36 25.16 17.05
C ASN A 391 -40.31 23.62 17.11
N LEU A 392 -41.10 23.03 18.00
CA LEU A 392 -41.19 21.56 18.16
C LEU A 392 -41.70 20.85 16.90
N ASN A 393 -42.47 21.52 16.04
CA ASN A 393 -42.88 20.94 14.75
C ASN A 393 -41.68 20.50 13.90
N ALA A 394 -40.62 21.30 13.86
CA ALA A 394 -39.38 20.98 13.16
C ALA A 394 -38.44 20.08 13.96
N TYR A 395 -38.38 20.24 15.29
CA TYR A 395 -37.28 19.72 16.12
C TYR A 395 -37.67 18.73 17.23
N HIS A 396 -38.91 18.23 17.25
CA HIS A 396 -39.38 17.28 18.27
C HIS A 396 -38.49 16.04 18.40
N LYS A 397 -37.97 15.48 17.29
CA LYS A 397 -37.07 14.31 17.35
C LYS A 397 -35.74 14.64 18.04
N GLN A 398 -35.15 15.79 17.73
CA GLN A 398 -33.93 16.25 18.42
C GLN A 398 -34.18 16.42 19.92
N PHE A 399 -35.34 16.97 20.27
CA PHE A 399 -35.77 17.15 21.65
C PHE A 399 -35.91 15.80 22.38
N GLU A 400 -36.64 14.85 21.78
CA GLU A 400 -36.82 13.49 22.28
C GLU A 400 -35.48 12.77 22.49
N ASN A 401 -34.65 12.77 21.45
CA ASN A 401 -33.36 12.10 21.45
C ASN A 401 -32.49 12.59 22.62
N ILE A 402 -32.37 13.90 22.81
CA ILE A 402 -31.54 14.48 23.88
C ILE A 402 -32.10 14.16 25.26
N LEU A 403 -33.42 14.23 25.47
CA LEU A 403 -34.01 13.87 26.78
C LEU A 403 -33.83 12.39 27.11
N ASN A 404 -33.79 11.53 26.08
CA ASN A 404 -33.53 10.11 26.21
C ASN A 404 -32.04 9.79 26.36
N LEU A 405 -31.12 10.71 26.02
CA LEU A 405 -29.72 10.57 26.38
C LEU A 405 -29.59 10.57 27.91
N LYS A 406 -28.99 9.52 28.47
CA LYS A 406 -28.73 9.38 29.90
C LYS A 406 -27.57 10.28 30.37
N ILE A 407 -27.63 11.58 30.04
CA ILE A 407 -26.59 12.59 30.29
C ILE A 407 -26.80 13.36 31.62
N GLY A 408 -27.65 12.84 32.50
CA GLY A 408 -27.87 13.45 33.83
C GLY A 408 -28.77 14.69 33.83
N ILE A 409 -29.67 14.85 32.85
CA ILE A 409 -30.80 15.79 32.92
C ILE A 409 -31.84 15.20 33.89
N TYR A 410 -31.85 15.71 35.13
CA TYR A 410 -32.72 15.23 36.21
C TYR A 410 -34.11 15.86 36.14
N LYS A 411 -35.11 15.09 36.57
CA LYS A 411 -36.53 15.48 36.61
C LYS A 411 -36.77 16.86 37.24
N ARG A 412 -36.24 17.10 38.45
CA ARG A 412 -36.40 18.39 39.15
C ARG A 412 -35.74 19.56 38.43
N GLN A 413 -34.58 19.33 37.80
CA GLN A 413 -33.86 20.38 37.09
C GLN A 413 -34.63 20.77 35.83
N PHE A 414 -35.00 19.80 35.01
CA PHE A 414 -35.72 20.06 33.77
C PHE A 414 -37.10 20.66 34.00
N ASP A 415 -37.84 20.16 35.00
CA ASP A 415 -39.13 20.71 35.41
C ASP A 415 -39.03 22.19 35.82
N LYS A 416 -38.02 22.53 36.63
CA LYS A 416 -37.76 23.92 37.02
C LYS A 416 -37.51 24.80 35.81
N GLU A 417 -36.65 24.39 34.88
CA GLU A 417 -36.36 25.18 33.67
C GLU A 417 -37.61 25.37 32.77
N ILE A 418 -38.50 24.36 32.70
CA ILE A 418 -39.78 24.45 31.99
C ILE A 418 -40.74 25.44 32.65
N CYS A 419 -40.76 25.50 33.98
CA CYS A 419 -41.56 26.46 34.73
C CYS A 419 -41.00 27.88 34.67
N ASP A 420 -39.67 28.02 34.72
CA ASP A 420 -38.98 29.32 34.73
C ASP A 420 -38.96 29.97 33.33
N THR A 421 -38.97 29.17 32.26
CA THR A 421 -38.97 29.67 30.88
C THR A 421 -40.38 29.96 30.38
N SER A 422 -40.70 31.23 30.13
CA SER A 422 -42.01 31.67 29.66
C SER A 422 -42.51 30.87 28.46
N ASN A 423 -43.78 30.48 28.49
CA ASN A 423 -44.48 29.77 27.41
C ASN A 423 -43.98 28.34 27.08
N SER A 424 -42.99 27.78 27.79
CA SER A 424 -42.49 26.42 27.50
C SER A 424 -43.59 25.35 27.60
N VAL A 425 -44.41 25.42 28.64
CA VAL A 425 -45.59 24.55 28.82
C VAL A 425 -46.58 24.73 27.67
N GLU A 426 -46.73 25.95 27.16
CA GLU A 426 -47.61 26.25 26.03
C GLU A 426 -47.09 25.65 24.73
N TYR A 427 -45.80 25.81 24.43
CA TYR A 427 -45.19 25.23 23.23
C TYR A 427 -45.32 23.70 23.20
N ILE A 428 -45.04 23.05 24.33
CA ILE A 428 -45.22 21.59 24.49
C ILE A 428 -46.69 21.21 24.27
N SER A 429 -47.61 21.90 24.93
CA SER A 429 -49.05 21.60 24.82
C SER A 429 -49.56 21.78 23.39
N ASN A 430 -49.20 22.89 22.74
CA ASN A 430 -49.61 23.20 21.37
C ASN A 430 -49.07 22.17 20.37
N TYR A 431 -47.81 21.74 20.52
CA TYR A 431 -47.26 20.66 19.69
C TYR A 431 -48.00 19.34 19.90
N LEU A 432 -48.32 18.96 21.15
CA LEU A 432 -49.07 17.75 21.45
C LEU A 432 -50.50 17.79 20.87
N ILE A 433 -51.19 18.92 20.99
CA ILE A 433 -52.52 19.16 20.40
C ILE A 433 -52.45 19.07 18.88
N GLN A 434 -51.40 19.60 18.24
CA GLN A 434 -51.28 19.55 16.78
C GLN A 434 -50.93 18.14 16.28
N SER A 435 -49.91 17.52 16.88
CA SER A 435 -49.28 16.29 16.38
C SER A 435 -49.97 15.01 16.86
N GLY A 436 -50.44 14.97 18.11
CA GLY A 436 -50.81 13.73 18.78
C GLY A 436 -49.63 12.78 19.03
N ASN A 437 -48.39 13.27 19.02
CA ASN A 437 -47.20 12.43 19.13
C ASN A 437 -47.04 11.85 20.56
N TYR A 438 -47.40 10.57 20.71
CA TYR A 438 -47.31 9.83 21.97
C TYR A 438 -45.87 9.60 22.47
N ASN A 439 -44.91 9.40 21.57
CA ASN A 439 -43.50 9.21 21.94
C ASN A 439 -42.90 10.50 22.50
N PHE A 440 -43.22 11.64 21.87
CA PHE A 440 -42.86 12.95 22.40
C PHE A 440 -43.43 13.15 23.81
N TYR A 441 -44.73 12.89 23.97
CA TYR A 441 -45.44 13.04 25.24
C TYR A 441 -44.75 12.24 26.36
N THR A 442 -44.59 10.94 26.16
CA THR A 442 -43.99 10.05 27.16
C THR A 442 -42.54 10.41 27.49
N THR A 443 -41.77 10.84 26.48
CA THR A 443 -40.39 11.31 26.68
C THR A 443 -40.36 12.55 27.57
N VAL A 444 -41.18 13.57 27.27
CA VAL A 444 -41.20 14.83 28.01
C VAL A 444 -41.68 14.63 29.45
N ILE A 445 -42.82 13.97 29.66
CA ILE A 445 -43.38 13.82 31.02
C ILE A 445 -42.49 12.96 31.93
N SER A 446 -41.66 12.06 31.37
CA SER A 446 -40.67 11.31 32.14
C SER A 446 -39.68 12.21 32.89
N LYS A 447 -39.54 13.48 32.44
CA LYS A 447 -38.65 14.49 32.98
C LYS A 447 -39.36 15.61 33.74
N LEU A 448 -40.67 15.55 33.93
CA LEU A 448 -41.47 16.61 34.58
C LEU A 448 -42.12 16.16 35.88
N LEU A 449 -42.24 17.04 36.87
CA LEU A 449 -42.96 16.75 38.11
C LEU A 449 -44.47 16.68 37.86
N ASP A 450 -45.18 15.94 38.70
CA ASP A 450 -46.60 15.66 38.54
C ASP A 450 -47.47 16.90 38.35
N TYR A 451 -47.10 18.02 39.01
CA TYR A 451 -47.82 19.29 38.90
C TYR A 451 -47.74 19.86 37.47
N THR A 452 -46.53 19.94 36.91
CA THR A 452 -46.32 20.39 35.53
C THR A 452 -46.97 19.44 34.53
N ILE A 453 -46.90 18.12 34.79
CA ILE A 453 -47.61 17.13 33.97
C ILE A 453 -49.12 17.38 33.99
N SER A 454 -49.72 17.66 35.15
CA SER A 454 -51.17 17.95 35.22
C SER A 454 -51.56 19.19 34.41
N ILE A 455 -50.73 20.25 34.40
CA ILE A 455 -51.00 21.45 33.59
C ILE A 455 -50.95 21.13 32.10
N ILE A 456 -49.94 20.36 31.65
CA ILE A 456 -49.83 19.93 30.24
C ILE A 456 -51.02 19.05 29.86
N ASN A 457 -51.36 18.07 30.69
CA ASN A 457 -52.48 17.15 30.46
C ASN A 457 -53.82 17.91 30.40
N GLU A 458 -54.06 18.84 31.32
CA GLU A 458 -55.26 19.69 31.34
C GLU A 458 -55.39 20.50 30.05
N ARG A 459 -54.32 21.20 29.64
CA ARG A 459 -54.31 21.98 28.39
C ARG A 459 -54.56 21.10 27.17
N PHE A 460 -53.90 19.94 27.11
CA PHE A 460 -54.09 18.98 26.02
C PHE A 460 -55.55 18.52 25.94
N ILE A 461 -56.10 17.94 27.01
CA ILE A 461 -57.47 17.38 27.05
C ILE A 461 -58.51 18.47 26.75
N THR A 462 -58.33 19.67 27.30
CA THR A 462 -59.28 20.78 27.11
C THR A 462 -59.37 21.21 25.65
N ASN A 463 -58.27 21.18 24.90
CA ASN A 463 -58.20 21.75 23.55
C ASN A 463 -58.32 20.73 22.40
N ILE A 464 -58.29 19.43 22.68
CA ILE A 464 -58.49 18.41 21.64
C ILE A 464 -59.96 18.04 21.46
N ASN A 465 -60.25 17.53 20.26
CA ASN A 465 -61.47 16.82 19.90
C ASN A 465 -61.16 15.33 19.72
N ASN A 466 -62.18 14.48 19.74
CA ASN A 466 -62.01 13.04 19.55
C ASN A 466 -61.37 12.72 18.18
N GLN A 467 -60.15 12.21 18.20
CA GLN A 467 -59.41 11.76 17.01
C GLN A 467 -58.58 10.53 17.37
N PRO A 468 -58.49 9.51 16.48
CA PRO A 468 -57.77 8.27 16.77
C PRO A 468 -56.31 8.46 17.19
N LYS A 469 -55.62 9.48 16.64
CA LYS A 469 -54.21 9.76 16.93
C LYS A 469 -53.92 10.10 18.40
N TYR A 470 -54.93 10.47 19.20
CA TYR A 470 -54.74 10.79 20.62
C TYR A 470 -54.99 9.61 21.56
N LEU A 471 -55.56 8.50 21.07
CA LEU A 471 -56.10 7.44 21.93
C LEU A 471 -55.06 6.84 22.88
N GLU A 472 -53.85 6.58 22.40
CA GLU A 472 -52.76 6.04 23.24
C GLU A 472 -52.34 7.01 24.34
N MET A 473 -52.24 8.30 24.00
CA MET A 473 -51.91 9.36 24.95
C MET A 473 -53.00 9.51 26.02
N LEU A 474 -54.28 9.49 25.62
CA LEU A 474 -55.42 9.58 26.52
C LEU A 474 -55.48 8.39 27.48
N LYS A 475 -55.31 7.16 26.97
CA LYS A 475 -55.23 5.95 27.80
C LYS A 475 -54.04 6.00 28.76
N HIS A 476 -52.91 6.54 28.31
CA HIS A 476 -51.75 6.73 29.18
C HIS A 476 -52.09 7.71 30.32
N ILE A 477 -52.67 8.86 30.01
CA ILE A 477 -53.08 9.86 31.02
C ILE A 477 -54.05 9.25 32.04
N ASP A 478 -55.07 8.51 31.59
CA ASP A 478 -56.04 7.88 32.51
C ASP A 478 -55.41 6.79 33.40
N ASN A 479 -54.27 6.22 33.01
CA ASN A 479 -53.55 5.26 33.83
C ASN A 479 -52.51 5.89 34.77
N GLN A 480 -52.29 7.21 34.72
CA GLN A 480 -51.33 7.88 35.60
C GLN A 480 -51.91 8.18 36.99
N SER A 481 -51.08 8.07 38.03
CA SER A 481 -51.44 8.38 39.42
C SER A 481 -51.75 9.87 39.64
N ASN A 482 -51.18 10.74 38.81
CA ASN A 482 -51.38 12.19 38.88
C ASN A 482 -52.71 12.66 38.26
N LYS A 483 -53.50 11.79 37.62
CA LYS A 483 -54.80 12.16 37.02
C LYS A 483 -55.76 12.78 38.04
N ASN A 484 -55.65 12.38 39.31
CA ASN A 484 -56.44 12.91 40.41
C ASN A 484 -56.14 14.39 40.73
N LYS A 485 -55.12 14.98 40.11
CA LYS A 485 -54.81 16.41 40.18
C LYS A 485 -55.51 17.22 39.08
N LEU A 486 -56.18 16.57 38.13
CA LEU A 486 -56.95 17.24 37.08
C LEU A 486 -58.30 17.72 37.63
N PRO A 487 -58.81 18.88 37.17
CA PRO A 487 -60.16 19.34 37.47
C PRO A 487 -61.24 18.32 37.03
N GLU A 488 -62.36 18.25 37.76
CA GLU A 488 -63.44 17.27 37.51
C GLU A 488 -64.01 17.36 36.09
N ASN A 489 -64.22 18.57 35.57
CA ASN A 489 -64.67 18.81 34.20
C ASN A 489 -63.67 18.28 33.14
N VAL A 490 -62.37 18.27 33.44
CA VAL A 490 -61.33 17.74 32.56
C VAL A 490 -61.32 16.21 32.61
N LEU A 491 -61.53 15.62 33.79
CA LEU A 491 -61.66 14.17 33.97
C LEU A 491 -62.88 13.60 33.23
N ASP A 492 -64.01 14.30 33.28
CA ASP A 492 -65.20 13.90 32.54
C ASP A 492 -64.98 13.95 31.03
N LYS A 493 -64.31 15.02 30.55
CA LYS A 493 -63.92 15.12 29.14
C LYS A 493 -62.95 14.00 28.75
N LEU A 494 -61.97 13.66 29.58
CA LEU A 494 -61.03 12.56 29.34
C LEU A 494 -61.77 11.22 29.16
N LYS A 495 -62.67 10.87 30.09
CA LYS A 495 -63.47 9.63 30.01
C LYS A 495 -64.33 9.60 28.74
N SER A 496 -64.98 10.73 28.42
CA SER A 496 -65.78 10.87 27.21
C SER A 496 -64.94 10.64 25.94
N LEU A 497 -63.78 11.28 25.83
CA LEU A 497 -62.87 11.12 24.70
C LEU A 497 -62.35 9.67 24.54
N ILE A 498 -62.05 8.97 25.63
CA ILE A 498 -61.64 7.55 25.58
C ILE A 498 -62.80 6.66 25.15
N SER A 499 -64.00 6.87 25.71
CA SER A 499 -65.19 6.06 25.40
C SER A 499 -65.71 6.26 23.98
N SER A 500 -65.50 7.45 23.40
CA SER A 500 -65.89 7.80 22.03
C SER A 500 -64.87 7.33 20.97
N GLY A 501 -63.69 6.88 21.40
CA GLY A 501 -62.59 6.43 20.54
C GLY A 501 -62.56 4.91 20.30
N VAL A 502 -63.68 4.21 20.59
CA VAL A 502 -63.90 2.78 20.29
C VAL A 502 -64.73 2.64 19.02
#